data_AF-A0A946EWF7-F1
#
_entry.id   AF-A0A946EWF7-F1
#
_cell.length_a   1.000
_cell.length_b   1.000
_cell.length_c   1.000
_cell.angle_alpha   90.00
_cell.angle_beta   90.00
_cell.angle_gamma   90.00
#
_symmetry.space_group_name_H-M   'P 1'
#
loop_
_entity.id
_entity.type
_entity.pdbx_description
1 polymer ?
#
loop_
_entity_poly.entity_id
_entity_poly.type
_entity_poly.pdbx_seq_one_letter_code
_entity_poly.pdbx_strand_id
1 'polypeptide(L)' 'HMKTDGRLGRNYLLGVEGDRINAILCGAGHNIRKLLRAFLLFLFSWSFKNHFRPIAE' A
#
# COMPACT_ATOMS: atom_id res chain seq x y z
N HIS A 1 -7.74 -11.65 -11.88
CA HIS A 1 -6.68 -10.65 -11.66
C HIS A 1 -6.43 -10.35 -10.17
N MET A 2 -7.48 -10.29 -9.33
CA MET A 2 -7.38 -9.97 -7.90
C MET A 2 -6.49 -10.93 -7.05
N LYS A 3 -6.49 -12.24 -7.35
CA LYS A 3 -5.64 -13.22 -6.65
C LYS A 3 -4.14 -12.96 -6.87
N THR A 4 -3.76 -12.51 -8.06
CA THR A 4 -2.38 -12.18 -8.44
C THR A 4 -1.98 -10.78 -7.97
N ASP A 5 -2.80 -9.76 -8.26
CA ASP A 5 -2.50 -8.35 -7.93
C ASP A 5 -2.62 -8.02 -6.44
N GLY A 6 -3.56 -8.67 -5.77
CA GLY A 6 -3.76 -8.53 -4.32
C GLY A 6 -2.69 -9.24 -3.50
N ARG A 7 -1.76 -9.98 -4.14
CA ARG A 7 -0.76 -10.85 -3.48
C ARG A 7 -1.43 -11.83 -2.50
N LEU A 8 -2.64 -12.28 -2.84
CA LEU A 8 -3.49 -13.14 -2.01
C LEU A 8 -3.06 -14.61 -2.05
N GLY A 9 -2.07 -14.96 -2.87
CA GLY A 9 -1.47 -16.30 -2.91
C GLY A 9 -0.72 -16.71 -1.62
N ARG A 10 -0.89 -15.96 -0.53
CA ARG A 10 -0.38 -16.29 0.82
C ARG A 10 -1.40 -17.09 1.63
N ASN A 11 -2.69 -17.00 1.29
CA ASN A 11 -3.73 -17.81 1.93
C ASN A 11 -3.94 -19.09 1.12
N TYR A 12 -3.68 -20.24 1.75
CA TYR A 12 -3.81 -21.57 1.15
C TYR A 12 -5.14 -22.26 1.47
N LEU A 13 -6.03 -21.61 2.23
CA LEU A 13 -7.36 -22.13 2.54
C LEU A 13 -8.18 -22.24 1.26
N LEU A 14 -8.84 -23.39 1.10
CA LEU A 14 -9.68 -23.70 -0.06
C LEU A 14 -11.15 -23.43 0.25
N GLY A 15 -11.94 -23.29 -0.82
CA GLY A 15 -13.38 -23.13 -0.74
C GLY A 15 -13.81 -21.75 -0.23
N VAL A 16 -15.08 -21.66 0.16
CA VAL A 16 -15.79 -20.41 0.46
C VAL A 16 -15.08 -19.59 1.54
N GLU A 17 -14.53 -20.24 2.56
CA GLU A 17 -13.87 -19.56 3.67
C GLU A 17 -12.54 -18.94 3.23
N GLY A 18 -11.76 -19.65 2.41
CA GLY A 18 -10.54 -19.11 1.81
C GLY A 18 -10.81 -17.91 0.90
N ASP A 19 -11.88 -17.97 0.12
CA ASP A 19 -12.27 -16.85 -0.76
C ASP A 19 -12.73 -15.62 0.03
N ARG A 20 -13.47 -15.78 1.14
CA ARG A 20 -13.84 -14.66 2.04
C ARG A 20 -12.62 -13.97 2.62
N ILE A 21 -11.68 -14.75 3.16
CA ILE A 21 -10.43 -14.20 3.72
C ILE A 21 -9.62 -13.48 2.63
N ASN A 22 -9.56 -14.06 1.43
CA ASN A 22 -8.90 -13.41 0.30
C ASN A 22 -9.54 -12.06 -0.07
N ALA A 23 -10.86 -11.95 -0.08
CA ALA A 23 -11.54 -10.68 -0.36
C ALA A 23 -11.18 -9.60 0.68
N ILE A 24 -11.18 -9.97 1.97
CA ILE A 24 -10.84 -9.05 3.07
C ILE A 24 -9.38 -8.58 2.95
N LEU A 25 -8.45 -9.52 2.80
CA LEU A 25 -7.02 -9.21 2.66
C LEU A 25 -6.74 -8.36 1.41
N CYS A 26 -7.50 -8.57 0.33
CA CYS A 26 -7.35 -7.77 -0.88
C CYS A 26 -7.75 -6.31 -0.63
N GLY A 27 -8.89 -6.10 0.03
CA GLY A 27 -9.36 -4.76 0.41
C GLY A 27 -8.37 -4.08 1.35
N ALA A 28 -7.92 -4.78 2.39
CA ALA A 28 -6.92 -4.26 3.32
C ALA A 28 -5.61 -3.89 2.61
N GLY A 29 -5.06 -4.79 1.80
CA GLY A 29 -3.85 -4.55 1.03
C GLY A 29 -3.97 -3.37 0.06
N HIS A 30 -5.15 -3.16 -0.53
CA HIS A 30 -5.42 -1.99 -1.36
C HIS A 30 -5.35 -0.68 -0.58
N ASN A 31 -5.99 -0.63 0.58
CA ASN A 31 -5.99 0.56 1.44
C ASN A 31 -4.58 0.86 1.98
N ILE A 32 -3.84 -0.16 2.42
CA ILE A 32 -2.46 -0.01 2.88
C ILE A 32 -1.56 0.55 1.77
N ARG A 33 -1.68 0.04 0.53
CA ARG A 33 -0.92 0.59 -0.61
C ARG A 33 -1.22 2.05 -0.90
N LYS A 34 -2.48 2.48 -0.78
CA LYS A 34 -2.85 3.90 -0.91
C LYS A 34 -2.22 4.74 0.20
N LEU A 35 -2.28 4.27 1.43
CA LEU A 35 -1.71 4.95 2.59
C LEU A 35 -0.18 5.10 2.46
N LEU A 36 0.52 4.01 2.09
CA LEU A 36 1.96 4.04 1.86
C LEU A 36 2.35 5.01 0.75
N ARG A 37 1.61 5.04 -0.37
CA ARG A 37 1.85 6.02 -1.44
C ARG A 37 1.72 7.45 -0.94
N ALA A 38 0.68 7.76 -0.16
CA ALA A 38 0.48 9.09 0.40
C ALA A 38 1.62 9.48 1.35
N PHE A 39 2.04 8.58 2.25
CA PHE A 39 3.15 8.84 3.16
C PHE A 39 4.48 9.03 2.42
N LEU A 40 4.78 8.17 1.45
CA LEU A 40 6.01 8.29 0.67
C LEU A 40 6.02 9.61 -0.11
N LEU A 41 4.92 9.97 -0.78
CA LEU A 41 4.83 11.26 -1.50
C LEU A 41 5.01 12.45 -0.54
N PHE A 42 4.41 12.40 0.65
CA PHE A 42 4.60 13.42 1.67
C PHE A 42 6.07 13.51 2.12
N LEU A 43 6.70 12.39 2.45
CA LEU A 43 8.10 12.34 2.88
C LEU A 43 9.06 12.81 1.79
N PHE A 44 8.86 12.38 0.55
CA PHE A 44 9.66 12.83 -0.60
C PHE A 44 9.48 14.33 -0.86
N SER A 45 8.24 14.82 -0.85
CA SER A 45 7.96 16.25 -1.03
C SER A 45 8.58 17.09 0.09
N TRP A 46 8.47 16.63 1.34
CA TRP A 46 9.07 17.28 2.49
C TRP A 46 10.60 17.27 2.38
N SER A 47 11.22 16.12 2.13
CA SER A 47 12.67 15.99 1.99
C SER A 47 13.22 16.87 0.86
N PHE A 48 12.56 16.83 -0.32
CA PHE A 48 12.92 17.67 -1.46
C PHE A 48 12.85 19.16 -1.11
N LYS A 49 11.76 19.62 -0.48
CA LYS A 49 11.64 21.01 -0.03
C LYS A 49 12.72 21.41 0.96
N ASN A 50 13.11 20.52 1.89
CA ASN A 50 14.16 20.84 2.87
C ASN A 50 15.56 20.81 2.27
N HIS A 51 15.82 19.96 1.27
CA HIS A 51 17.12 19.89 0.61
C HIS A 51 17.39 21.12 -0.27
N PHE A 52 16.36 21.65 -0.92
CA PHE A 52 16.46 22.85 -1.76
C PHE A 52 15.96 24.13 -1.08
N ARG A 53 15.84 24.13 0.25
CA ARG A 53 15.57 25.36 1.00
C ARG A 53 16.77 26.29 0.82
N PRO A 54 16.61 27.47 0.18
CA PRO A 54 17.70 28.43 0.17
C PRO A 54 18.00 28.81 1.62
N ILE A 55 19.27 28.73 2.01
CA ILE A 55 19.74 29.32 3.25
C ILE A 55 19.63 30.83 3.04
N ALA A 56 18.53 31.40 3.52
CA ALA A 56 18.33 32.84 3.56
C ALA A 56 18.52 33.29 5.00
N GLU A 57 19.77 33.46 5.41
CA GLU A 57 20.26 34.46 6.39
C GLU A 57 21.69 34.87 5.99
#